data_AF-A0A4R0R956-F1
#
_entry.id   AF-A0A4R0R956-F1
#
_cell.length_a   1.000
_cell.length_b   1.000
_cell.length_c   1.000
_cell.angle_alpha   90.00
_cell.angle_beta   90.00
_cell.angle_gamma   90.00
#
_symmetry.space_group_name_H-M   'P 1'
#
loop_
_entity.id
_entity.type
_entity.pdbx_description
1 polymer ?
#
loop_
_entity_poly.entity_id
_entity_poly.type
_entity_poly.pdbx_seq_one_letter_code
_entity_poly.pdbx_strand_id
1 'polypeptide(L)'
;MTILSGLVNVKSWEGHTRRLEMTKQLYQDFVALVESAQESYSSDLKSMHNGPVNAYLKVLASTGQYDQMHTVFNTLPSTGPLAANEHTYTTVFQILSENAAKRGDFADVRFLWRRLTSSKTVSVDSHVLRAAISALSRGRREDHELALEIVRTHTGLDSSAKSRNGSIPITAQLLQTILELCNRTQNYKDCVKWLQVVMDKRIAVEEEAHVPDRANISQGLLAYVFLAYQSYWKARVPGSEPPQALSLVSYMIEKAEADQITGKAMEPTQQHFELLMAVCTHGYDWATLEMAFSLCTGWDLTAFRGLQQPSSPALKKREFKINTPVLSFVARAAIRTKDPEIAAQAVRILAFFLRSNPYDRFEPLYDYLKSHRYYKNEMASAVLMLDKMVKDRKRVFRDEEEERRWQVYVTSALSARKEAVEAEEGEIPVPFVEKRITELWNNRAGPRKQRPPPKQHAAKTKQ
;
A
#
# COMPACT_ATOMS: atom_id res chain seq x y z
N MET A 1 -10.04 -32.33 8.44
CA MET A 1 -9.20 -32.08 7.24
C MET A 1 -9.44 -33.26 6.30
N THR A 2 -9.88 -33.03 5.06
CA THR A 2 -10.20 -34.12 4.12
C THR A 2 -9.04 -34.38 3.15
N ILE A 3 -8.97 -35.57 2.55
CA ILE A 3 -7.95 -35.92 1.54
C ILE A 3 -7.90 -34.87 0.41
N LEU A 4 -9.06 -34.37 -0.03
CA LEU A 4 -9.18 -33.30 -1.01
C LEU A 4 -8.46 -32.01 -0.60
N SER A 5 -8.47 -31.65 0.69
CA SER A 5 -7.76 -30.45 1.18
C SER A 5 -6.23 -30.59 1.03
N GLY A 6 -5.69 -31.81 1.14
CA GLY A 6 -4.27 -32.06 0.91
C GLY A 6 -3.86 -31.89 -0.55
N LEU A 7 -4.77 -32.24 -1.48
CA LEU A 7 -4.54 -32.13 -2.93
C LEU A 7 -4.50 -30.69 -3.43
N VAL A 8 -5.15 -29.74 -2.74
CA VAL A 8 -5.09 -28.31 -3.06
C VAL A 8 -3.66 -27.76 -3.01
N ASN A 9 -2.76 -28.36 -2.21
CA ASN A 9 -1.39 -27.88 -2.03
C ASN A 9 -0.40 -28.39 -3.09
N VAL A 10 -0.86 -29.15 -4.09
CA VAL A 10 0.00 -29.64 -5.18
C VAL A 10 0.39 -28.44 -6.07
N LYS A 11 1.69 -28.11 -6.10
CA LYS A 11 2.21 -26.93 -6.83
C LYS A 11 2.12 -27.06 -8.36
N SER A 12 2.26 -28.27 -8.88
CA SER A 12 2.15 -28.56 -10.32
C SER A 12 1.41 -29.87 -10.54
N TRP A 13 0.42 -29.83 -11.42
CA TRP A 13 -0.38 -30.98 -11.82
C TRP A 13 0.11 -31.63 -13.11
N GLU A 14 1.17 -31.08 -13.73
CA GLU A 14 1.80 -31.67 -14.91
C GLU A 14 2.29 -33.09 -14.56
N GLY A 15 1.93 -34.08 -15.40
CA GLY A 15 2.27 -35.49 -15.20
C GLY A 15 1.44 -36.23 -14.12
N HIS A 16 0.53 -35.57 -13.41
CA HIS A 16 -0.24 -36.17 -12.31
C HIS A 16 -1.68 -36.57 -12.69
N THR A 17 -1.90 -37.05 -13.91
CA THR A 17 -3.22 -37.40 -14.46
C THR A 17 -4.00 -38.39 -13.58
N ARG A 18 -3.33 -39.43 -13.05
CA ARG A 18 -3.94 -40.41 -12.14
C ARG A 18 -4.45 -39.77 -10.84
N ARG A 19 -3.72 -38.80 -10.28
CA ARG A 19 -4.15 -38.09 -9.06
C ARG A 19 -5.34 -37.18 -9.34
N LEU A 20 -5.40 -36.59 -10.52
CA LEU A 20 -6.53 -35.76 -10.95
C LEU A 20 -7.80 -36.60 -11.11
N GLU A 21 -7.72 -37.77 -11.75
CA GLU A 21 -8.86 -38.69 -11.86
C GLU A 21 -9.32 -39.16 -10.48
N MET A 22 -8.38 -39.51 -9.60
CA MET A 22 -8.70 -39.85 -8.20
C MET A 22 -9.38 -38.69 -7.47
N THR A 23 -8.98 -37.44 -7.73
CA THR A 23 -9.61 -36.25 -7.13
C THR A 23 -11.07 -36.13 -7.55
N LYS A 24 -11.35 -36.35 -8.85
CA LYS A 24 -12.71 -36.36 -9.39
C LYS A 24 -13.55 -37.47 -8.78
N GLN A 25 -13.02 -38.69 -8.70
CA GLN A 25 -13.71 -39.82 -8.07
C GLN A 25 -14.04 -39.52 -6.60
N LEU A 26 -13.06 -39.02 -5.83
CA LEU A 26 -13.28 -38.63 -4.42
C LEU A 26 -14.37 -37.57 -4.25
N TYR A 27 -14.47 -36.62 -5.19
CA TYR A 27 -15.55 -35.63 -5.18
C TYR A 27 -16.91 -36.26 -5.50
N GLN A 28 -16.97 -37.16 -6.50
CA GLN A 28 -18.20 -37.86 -6.86
C GLN A 28 -18.69 -38.77 -5.72
N ASP A 29 -17.78 -39.53 -5.11
CA ASP A 29 -18.07 -40.38 -3.94
C ASP A 29 -18.61 -39.55 -2.77
N PHE A 30 -18.03 -38.36 -2.56
CA PHE A 30 -18.50 -37.42 -1.55
C PHE A 30 -19.92 -36.90 -1.84
N VAL A 31 -20.22 -36.53 -3.08
CA VAL A 31 -21.56 -36.07 -3.46
C VAL A 31 -22.58 -37.20 -3.26
N ALA A 32 -22.28 -38.41 -3.74
CA ALA A 32 -23.15 -39.57 -3.58
C ALA A 32 -23.39 -39.92 -2.10
N LEU A 33 -22.35 -39.82 -1.26
CA LEU A 33 -22.46 -40.01 0.18
C LEU A 33 -23.44 -38.99 0.80
N VAL A 34 -23.30 -37.71 0.46
CA VAL A 34 -24.18 -36.66 1.02
C VAL A 34 -25.63 -36.84 0.54
N GLU A 35 -25.83 -37.21 -0.73
CA GLU A 35 -27.17 -37.47 -1.29
C GLU A 35 -27.84 -38.67 -0.61
N SER A 36 -27.13 -39.79 -0.42
CA SER A 36 -27.66 -40.96 0.29
C SER A 36 -27.94 -40.67 1.78
N ALA A 37 -27.10 -39.85 2.42
CA ALA A 37 -27.27 -39.47 3.82
C ALA A 37 -28.43 -38.47 4.01
N GLN A 38 -28.80 -37.71 2.97
CA GLN A 38 -29.92 -36.78 3.00
C GLN A 38 -31.25 -37.52 3.25
N GLU A 39 -31.39 -38.77 2.81
CA GLU A 39 -32.61 -39.57 3.07
C GLU A 39 -32.78 -39.95 4.54
N SER A 40 -31.67 -40.00 5.30
CA SER A 40 -31.65 -40.41 6.73
C SER A 40 -31.51 -39.24 7.72
N TYR A 41 -31.66 -38.00 7.24
CA TYR A 41 -31.63 -36.69 7.93
C TYR A 41 -31.35 -36.69 9.45
N SER A 42 -30.08 -36.87 9.85
CA SER A 42 -29.63 -36.46 11.19
C SER A 42 -29.41 -34.94 11.21
N SER A 43 -29.71 -34.29 12.34
CA SER A 43 -29.43 -32.86 12.57
C SER A 43 -27.97 -32.49 12.33
N ASP A 44 -27.07 -33.46 12.50
CA ASP A 44 -25.62 -33.29 12.44
C ASP A 44 -25.13 -32.97 11.02
N LEU A 45 -25.81 -33.49 9.98
CA LEU A 45 -25.49 -33.23 8.58
C LEU A 45 -25.78 -31.79 8.14
N LYS A 46 -26.63 -31.05 8.86
CA LYS A 46 -26.86 -29.61 8.59
C LYS A 46 -25.60 -28.76 8.84
N SER A 47 -24.68 -29.28 9.67
CA SER A 47 -23.39 -28.64 9.96
C SER A 47 -22.28 -29.05 8.98
N MET A 48 -22.57 -29.95 8.03
CA MET A 48 -21.55 -30.50 7.16
C MET A 48 -21.03 -29.42 6.21
N HIS A 49 -19.80 -28.98 6.44
CA HIS A 49 -19.20 -27.88 5.71
C HIS A 49 -18.91 -28.24 4.24
N ASN A 50 -19.14 -27.28 3.34
CA ASN A 50 -18.73 -27.30 1.92
C ASN A 50 -17.21 -27.41 1.66
N GLY A 51 -16.41 -27.81 2.66
CA GLY A 51 -14.96 -27.95 2.57
C GLY A 51 -14.51 -28.82 1.39
N PRO A 52 -15.05 -30.04 1.20
CA PRO A 52 -14.72 -30.90 0.06
C PRO A 52 -15.06 -30.27 -1.30
N VAL A 53 -16.23 -29.63 -1.42
CA VAL A 53 -16.64 -28.91 -2.64
C VAL A 53 -15.65 -27.78 -2.94
N ASN A 54 -15.34 -26.94 -1.95
CA ASN A 54 -14.43 -25.82 -2.10
C ASN A 54 -13.00 -26.28 -2.44
N ALA A 55 -12.53 -27.40 -1.88
CA ALA A 55 -11.25 -28.00 -2.22
C ALA A 55 -11.22 -28.50 -3.67
N TYR A 56 -12.29 -29.17 -4.12
CA TYR A 56 -12.39 -29.64 -5.50
C TYR A 56 -12.41 -28.48 -6.50
N LEU A 57 -13.19 -27.42 -6.24
CA LEU A 57 -13.18 -26.19 -7.06
C LEU A 57 -11.78 -25.58 -7.18
N LYS A 58 -11.00 -25.55 -6.09
CA LYS A 58 -9.60 -25.09 -6.11
C LYS A 58 -8.69 -26.00 -6.94
N VAL A 59 -8.87 -27.32 -6.88
CA VAL A 59 -8.11 -28.26 -7.73
C VAL A 59 -8.41 -28.03 -9.21
N LEU A 60 -9.68 -27.90 -9.58
CA LEU A 60 -10.09 -27.58 -10.96
C LEU A 60 -9.49 -26.25 -11.44
N ALA A 61 -9.51 -25.22 -10.60
CA ALA A 61 -8.87 -23.94 -10.90
C ALA A 61 -7.35 -24.05 -11.10
N SER A 62 -6.66 -24.78 -10.21
CA SER A 62 -5.20 -24.96 -10.27
C SER A 62 -4.74 -25.78 -11.48
N THR A 63 -5.63 -26.59 -12.05
CA THR A 63 -5.39 -27.38 -13.27
C THR A 63 -5.86 -26.67 -14.54
N GLY A 64 -6.35 -25.43 -14.44
CA GLY A 64 -6.86 -24.66 -15.57
C GLY A 64 -8.23 -25.11 -16.10
N GLN A 65 -8.91 -26.04 -15.41
CA GLN A 65 -10.22 -26.57 -15.80
C GLN A 65 -11.38 -25.66 -15.34
N TYR A 66 -11.32 -24.40 -15.74
CA TYR A 66 -12.29 -23.38 -15.32
C TYR A 66 -13.73 -23.69 -15.77
N ASP A 67 -13.92 -24.25 -16.96
CA ASP A 67 -15.27 -24.58 -17.48
C ASP A 67 -15.93 -25.68 -16.64
N GLN A 68 -15.15 -26.69 -16.22
CA GLN A 68 -15.63 -27.73 -15.31
C GLN A 68 -15.90 -27.16 -13.92
N MET A 69 -15.05 -26.25 -13.42
CA MET A 69 -15.29 -25.57 -12.15
C MET A 69 -16.61 -24.77 -12.19
N HIS A 70 -16.87 -24.02 -13.27
CA HIS A 70 -18.13 -23.31 -13.46
C HIS A 70 -19.32 -24.27 -13.52
N THR A 71 -19.17 -25.38 -14.23
CA THR A 71 -20.19 -26.43 -14.31
C THR A 71 -20.52 -26.94 -12.91
N VAL A 72 -19.52 -27.39 -12.15
CA VAL A 72 -19.69 -27.91 -10.79
C VAL A 72 -20.37 -26.88 -9.88
N PHE A 73 -19.92 -25.62 -9.90
CA PHE A 73 -20.51 -24.56 -9.09
C PHE A 73 -21.96 -24.25 -9.49
N ASN A 74 -22.28 -24.27 -10.78
CA ASN A 74 -23.62 -23.99 -11.29
C ASN A 74 -24.59 -25.16 -11.09
N THR A 75 -24.09 -26.40 -10.97
CA THR A 75 -24.90 -27.59 -10.68
C THR A 75 -25.14 -27.80 -9.19
N LEU A 76 -24.51 -27.02 -8.29
CA LEU A 76 -24.81 -27.10 -6.86
C LEU A 76 -26.29 -26.77 -6.60
N PRO A 77 -26.97 -27.50 -5.71
CA PRO A 77 -28.37 -27.26 -5.43
C PRO A 77 -28.56 -25.87 -4.79
N SER A 78 -29.74 -25.28 -4.94
CA SER A 78 -30.07 -23.99 -4.33
C SER A 78 -30.25 -24.05 -2.81
N THR A 79 -30.52 -25.25 -2.28
CA THR A 79 -30.81 -25.55 -0.88
C THR A 79 -30.21 -26.90 -0.49
N GLY A 80 -29.97 -27.12 0.80
CA GLY A 80 -29.44 -28.39 1.32
C GLY A 80 -27.94 -28.33 1.64
N PRO A 81 -27.35 -29.45 2.09
CA PRO A 81 -25.98 -29.50 2.61
C PRO A 81 -24.90 -29.25 1.55
N LEU A 82 -25.20 -29.45 0.26
CA LEU A 82 -24.29 -29.15 -0.86
C LEU A 82 -24.54 -27.76 -1.47
N ALA A 83 -25.52 -27.00 -0.99
CA ALA A 83 -25.81 -25.69 -1.54
C ALA A 83 -24.65 -24.73 -1.30
N ALA A 84 -24.35 -23.89 -2.27
CA ALA A 84 -23.29 -22.91 -2.15
C ALA A 84 -23.55 -21.97 -0.96
N ASN A 85 -22.58 -21.85 -0.06
CA ASN A 85 -22.61 -20.95 1.10
C ASN A 85 -21.57 -19.83 0.95
N GLU A 86 -21.47 -18.96 1.95
CA GLU A 86 -20.53 -17.84 2.00
C GLU A 86 -19.07 -18.27 1.75
N HIS A 87 -18.66 -19.42 2.27
CA HIS A 87 -17.32 -19.97 2.02
C HIS A 87 -17.12 -20.43 0.57
N THR A 88 -18.14 -21.02 -0.04
CA THR A 88 -18.11 -21.38 -1.47
C THR A 88 -18.00 -20.15 -2.35
N TYR A 89 -18.85 -19.12 -2.12
CA TYR A 89 -18.76 -17.86 -2.86
C TYR A 89 -17.39 -17.18 -2.67
N THR A 90 -16.88 -17.13 -1.44
CA THR A 90 -15.53 -16.61 -1.15
C THR A 90 -14.46 -17.34 -1.96
N THR A 91 -14.53 -18.67 -2.03
CA THR A 91 -13.59 -19.51 -2.79
C THR A 91 -13.66 -19.21 -4.28
N VAL A 92 -14.88 -19.12 -4.84
CA VAL A 92 -15.06 -18.84 -6.28
C VAL A 92 -14.61 -17.41 -6.62
N PHE A 93 -14.88 -16.41 -5.78
CA PHE A 93 -14.35 -15.05 -5.97
C PHE A 93 -12.81 -15.02 -6.03
N GLN A 94 -12.14 -15.75 -5.14
CA GLN A 94 -10.68 -15.84 -5.14
C GLN A 94 -10.15 -16.48 -6.43
N ILE A 95 -10.74 -17.61 -6.84
CA ILE A 95 -10.38 -18.30 -8.08
C ILE A 95 -10.60 -17.40 -9.30
N LEU A 96 -11.76 -16.76 -9.39
CA LEU A 96 -12.09 -15.88 -10.50
C LEU A 96 -11.22 -14.63 -10.53
N SER A 97 -10.83 -14.08 -9.38
CA SER A 97 -9.88 -12.95 -9.30
C SER A 97 -8.54 -13.27 -9.97
N GLU A 98 -8.01 -14.46 -9.72
CA GLU A 98 -6.73 -14.91 -10.30
C GLU A 98 -6.87 -15.19 -11.80
N ASN A 99 -7.95 -15.86 -12.22
CA ASN A 99 -8.20 -16.15 -13.63
C ASN A 99 -8.49 -14.87 -14.44
N ALA A 100 -9.32 -13.98 -13.91
CA ALA A 100 -9.65 -12.69 -14.51
C ALA A 100 -8.43 -11.81 -14.69
N ALA A 101 -7.51 -11.79 -13.71
CA ALA A 101 -6.24 -11.07 -13.84
C ALA A 101 -5.36 -11.63 -14.98
N LYS A 102 -5.39 -12.95 -15.24
CA LYS A 102 -4.67 -13.57 -16.36
C LYS A 102 -5.33 -13.27 -17.71
N ARG A 103 -6.67 -13.24 -17.77
CA ARG A 103 -7.44 -13.05 -19.01
C ARG A 103 -7.69 -11.57 -19.35
N GLY A 104 -7.65 -10.67 -18.36
CA GLY A 104 -8.03 -9.27 -18.51
C GLY A 104 -9.55 -9.02 -18.58
N ASP A 105 -10.37 -9.98 -18.12
CA ASP A 105 -11.84 -9.90 -18.10
C ASP A 105 -12.41 -10.34 -16.74
N PHE A 106 -13.27 -9.49 -16.18
CA PHE A 106 -13.87 -9.62 -14.85
C PHE A 106 -15.40 -9.81 -14.92
N ALA A 107 -15.95 -10.13 -16.11
CA ALA A 107 -17.39 -10.37 -16.29
C ALA A 107 -17.95 -11.44 -15.35
N ASP A 108 -17.23 -12.55 -15.16
CA ASP A 108 -17.64 -13.64 -14.27
C ASP A 108 -17.71 -13.19 -12.80
N VAL A 109 -16.80 -12.31 -12.38
CA VAL A 109 -16.79 -11.75 -11.01
C VAL A 109 -18.03 -10.89 -10.79
N ARG A 110 -18.38 -10.03 -11.76
CA ARG A 110 -19.60 -9.19 -11.71
C ARG A 110 -20.86 -10.05 -11.70
N PHE A 111 -20.89 -11.10 -12.55
CA PHE A 111 -22.00 -12.04 -12.59
C PHE A 111 -22.18 -12.78 -11.26
N LEU A 112 -21.09 -13.28 -10.69
CA LEU A 112 -21.09 -13.97 -9.39
C LEU A 112 -21.64 -13.06 -8.28
N TRP A 113 -21.24 -11.79 -8.25
CA TRP A 113 -21.77 -10.81 -7.30
C TRP A 113 -23.28 -10.62 -7.45
N ARG A 114 -23.79 -10.42 -8.67
CA ARG A 114 -25.24 -10.28 -8.91
C ARG A 114 -26.03 -11.52 -8.50
N ARG A 115 -25.48 -12.71 -8.77
CA ARG A 115 -26.10 -13.98 -8.34
C ARG A 115 -26.17 -14.09 -6.83
N LEU A 116 -25.08 -13.75 -6.14
CA LEU A 116 -25.02 -13.75 -4.68
C LEU A 116 -26.07 -12.79 -4.08
N THR A 117 -26.11 -11.53 -4.53
CA THR A 117 -27.04 -10.53 -3.98
C THR A 117 -28.51 -10.81 -4.33
N SER A 118 -28.77 -11.59 -5.37
CA SER A 118 -30.11 -12.08 -5.71
C SER A 118 -30.53 -13.30 -4.88
N SER A 119 -29.58 -13.97 -4.23
CA SER A 119 -29.85 -15.14 -3.41
C SER A 119 -30.50 -14.75 -2.08
N LYS A 120 -31.57 -15.46 -1.71
CA LYS A 120 -32.21 -15.32 -0.38
C LYS A 120 -31.61 -16.27 0.66
N THR A 121 -30.81 -17.25 0.23
CA THR A 121 -30.31 -18.32 1.09
C THR A 121 -28.91 -18.06 1.64
N VAL A 122 -28.15 -17.17 1.00
CA VAL A 122 -26.75 -16.90 1.35
C VAL A 122 -26.64 -15.48 1.89
N SER A 123 -26.17 -15.35 3.13
CA SER A 123 -25.85 -14.04 3.71
C SER A 123 -24.50 -13.56 3.18
N VAL A 124 -24.38 -12.24 2.96
CA VAL A 124 -23.10 -11.61 2.63
C VAL A 124 -22.38 -11.31 3.94
N ASP A 125 -21.26 -11.98 4.18
CA ASP A 125 -20.40 -11.76 5.34
C ASP A 125 -19.15 -10.93 4.98
N SER A 126 -18.29 -10.67 5.98
CA SER A 126 -17.06 -9.90 5.78
C SER A 126 -16.04 -10.60 4.86
N HIS A 127 -16.02 -11.93 4.81
CA HIS A 127 -15.08 -12.70 3.99
C HIS A 127 -15.46 -12.65 2.51
N VAL A 128 -16.74 -12.84 2.20
CA VAL A 128 -17.29 -12.74 0.85
C VAL A 128 -17.11 -11.31 0.33
N LEU A 129 -17.45 -10.31 1.14
CA LEU A 129 -17.29 -8.90 0.78
C LEU A 129 -15.83 -8.58 0.45
N ARG A 130 -14.90 -9.02 1.30
CA ARG A 130 -13.46 -8.86 1.07
C ARG A 130 -13.01 -9.51 -0.24
N ALA A 131 -13.42 -10.75 -0.51
CA ALA A 131 -13.05 -11.47 -1.72
C ALA A 131 -13.61 -10.80 -2.99
N ALA A 132 -14.86 -10.36 -2.96
CA ALA A 132 -15.50 -9.64 -4.06
C ALA A 132 -14.80 -8.30 -4.35
N ILE A 133 -14.55 -7.48 -3.32
CA ILE A 133 -13.84 -6.19 -3.47
C ILE A 133 -12.42 -6.43 -4.00
N SER A 134 -11.69 -7.39 -3.44
CA SER A 134 -10.32 -7.70 -3.89
C SER A 134 -10.29 -8.12 -5.36
N ALA A 135 -11.25 -8.94 -5.80
CA ALA A 135 -11.38 -9.33 -7.20
C ALA A 135 -11.66 -8.13 -8.11
N LEU A 136 -12.70 -7.36 -7.82
CA LEU A 136 -13.12 -6.21 -8.61
C LEU A 136 -12.08 -5.08 -8.63
N SER A 137 -11.31 -4.91 -7.55
CA SER A 137 -10.23 -3.93 -7.46
C SER A 137 -9.09 -4.18 -8.45
N ARG A 138 -9.02 -5.34 -9.11
CA ARG A 138 -8.01 -5.64 -10.14
C ARG A 138 -8.54 -5.40 -11.56
N GLY A 139 -9.81 -5.06 -11.69
CA GLY A 139 -10.51 -4.92 -12.96
C GLY A 139 -10.36 -3.55 -13.61
N ARG A 140 -11.33 -3.21 -14.46
CA ARG A 140 -11.41 -1.92 -15.15
C ARG A 140 -12.17 -0.91 -14.27
N ARG A 141 -12.33 0.31 -14.80
CA ARG A 141 -13.06 1.37 -14.10
C ARG A 141 -14.47 0.97 -13.66
N GLU A 142 -15.22 0.24 -14.49
CA GLU A 142 -16.56 -0.25 -14.15
C GLU A 142 -16.54 -1.21 -12.95
N ASP A 143 -15.50 -2.07 -12.86
CA ASP A 143 -15.31 -2.98 -11.73
C ASP A 143 -14.97 -2.22 -10.45
N HIS A 144 -14.15 -1.19 -10.56
CA HIS A 144 -13.81 -0.29 -9.46
C HIS A 144 -15.03 0.45 -8.93
N GLU A 145 -15.89 0.95 -9.82
CA GLU A 145 -17.13 1.64 -9.46
C GLU A 145 -18.09 0.69 -8.73
N LEU A 146 -18.26 -0.54 -9.22
CA LEU A 146 -19.03 -1.57 -8.53
C LEU A 146 -18.42 -1.91 -7.15
N ALA A 147 -17.10 -2.05 -7.05
CA ALA A 147 -16.44 -2.33 -5.77
C ALA A 147 -16.71 -1.23 -4.74
N LEU A 148 -16.68 0.05 -5.15
CA LEU A 148 -16.98 1.18 -4.27
C LEU A 148 -18.46 1.20 -3.87
N GLU A 149 -19.37 0.89 -4.78
CA GLU A 149 -20.80 0.76 -4.47
C GLU A 149 -21.06 -0.33 -3.43
N ILE A 150 -20.40 -1.49 -3.58
CA ILE A 150 -20.46 -2.60 -2.62
C ILE A 150 -20.04 -2.13 -1.23
N VAL A 151 -18.91 -1.40 -1.13
CA VAL A 151 -18.42 -0.84 0.14
C VAL A 151 -19.47 0.08 0.76
N ARG A 152 -19.96 1.06 0.00
CA ARG A 152 -20.95 2.05 0.49
C ARG A 152 -22.22 1.38 0.99
N THR A 153 -22.70 0.38 0.27
CA THR A 153 -23.97 -0.31 0.55
C THR A 153 -23.90 -1.17 1.82
N HIS A 154 -22.80 -1.91 2.01
CA HIS A 154 -22.74 -2.93 3.07
C HIS A 154 -22.03 -2.48 4.35
N THR A 155 -21.15 -1.48 4.31
CA THR A 155 -20.29 -1.12 5.46
C THR A 155 -20.77 0.13 6.23
N GLY A 156 -21.61 0.97 5.63
CA GLY A 156 -22.02 2.23 6.26
C GLY A 156 -20.87 3.21 6.50
N LEU A 157 -19.83 3.17 5.66
CA LEU A 157 -18.69 4.10 5.70
C LEU A 157 -19.01 5.47 5.07
N ASP A 158 -19.98 5.54 4.17
CA ASP A 158 -20.29 6.77 3.42
C ASP A 158 -21.47 7.57 4.01
N SER A 159 -22.17 7.00 4.98
CA SER A 159 -23.31 7.62 5.63
C SER A 159 -22.87 8.85 6.42
N SER A 160 -23.17 10.03 5.87
CA SER A 160 -23.14 11.31 6.58
C SER A 160 -24.13 11.27 7.74
N ALA A 161 -23.68 10.78 8.90
CA ALA A 161 -24.23 10.93 10.24
C ALA A 161 -25.71 10.56 10.53
N LYS A 162 -26.58 10.21 9.57
CA LYS A 162 -28.02 10.06 9.84
C LYS A 162 -28.73 8.79 9.33
N SER A 163 -28.06 7.85 8.68
CA SER A 163 -28.78 6.65 8.19
C SER A 163 -27.88 5.43 7.94
N ARG A 164 -28.34 4.32 8.53
CA ARG A 164 -27.97 2.90 8.35
C ARG A 164 -26.58 2.51 8.85
N ASN A 165 -26.56 1.94 10.06
CA ASN A 165 -25.56 0.96 10.46
C ASN A 165 -25.39 -0.01 9.28
N GLY A 166 -24.17 -0.14 8.77
CA GLY A 166 -23.87 -1.09 7.71
C GLY A 166 -24.32 -2.49 8.12
N SER A 167 -24.79 -3.29 7.16
CA SER A 167 -25.24 -4.66 7.45
C SER A 167 -24.10 -5.57 7.89
N ILE A 168 -22.84 -5.21 7.56
CA ILE A 168 -21.65 -6.03 7.79
C ILE A 168 -20.68 -5.26 8.72
N PRO A 169 -20.26 -5.86 9.85
CA PRO A 169 -19.26 -5.25 10.72
C PRO A 169 -17.91 -5.13 10.00
N ILE A 170 -17.22 -4.01 10.22
CA ILE A 170 -15.93 -3.73 9.60
C ILE A 170 -14.83 -4.39 10.43
N THR A 171 -14.24 -5.46 9.89
CA THR A 171 -13.02 -6.08 10.44
C THR A 171 -11.77 -5.38 9.92
N ALA A 172 -10.62 -5.54 10.60
CA ALA A 172 -9.35 -4.95 10.17
C ALA A 172 -8.96 -5.37 8.74
N GLN A 173 -9.19 -6.63 8.38
CA GLN A 173 -8.87 -7.17 7.05
C GLN A 173 -9.83 -6.66 5.97
N LEU A 174 -11.11 -6.45 6.31
CA LEU A 174 -12.06 -5.83 5.40
C LEU A 174 -11.70 -4.36 5.18
N LEU A 175 -11.41 -3.61 6.25
CA LEU A 175 -10.95 -2.22 6.16
C LEU A 175 -9.69 -2.12 5.30
N GLN A 176 -8.71 -3.01 5.51
CA GLN A 176 -7.48 -3.03 4.70
C GLN A 176 -7.79 -3.11 3.20
N THR A 177 -8.68 -4.02 2.83
CA THR A 177 -9.07 -4.25 1.43
C THR A 177 -9.80 -3.04 0.84
N ILE A 178 -10.61 -2.37 1.66
CA ILE A 178 -11.32 -1.14 1.29
C ILE A 178 -10.34 0.02 1.05
N LEU A 179 -9.39 0.24 1.97
CA LEU A 179 -8.41 1.32 1.84
C LEU A 179 -7.46 1.08 0.65
N GLU A 180 -7.08 -0.18 0.39
CA GLU A 180 -6.32 -0.57 -0.80
C GLU A 180 -7.10 -0.30 -2.09
N LEU A 181 -8.41 -0.61 -2.12
CA LEU A 181 -9.28 -0.25 -3.25
C LEU A 181 -9.23 1.26 -3.48
N CYS A 182 -9.39 2.09 -2.44
CA CYS A 182 -9.35 3.54 -2.57
C CYS A 182 -8.01 4.03 -3.14
N ASN A 183 -6.89 3.54 -2.62
CA ASN A 183 -5.55 3.91 -3.12
C ASN A 183 -5.33 3.48 -4.58
N ARG A 184 -5.79 2.28 -4.94
CA ARG A 184 -5.66 1.76 -6.31
C ARG A 184 -6.53 2.51 -7.31
N THR A 185 -7.73 2.89 -6.89
CA THR A 185 -8.71 3.65 -7.70
C THR A 185 -8.50 5.15 -7.65
N GLN A 186 -7.48 5.62 -6.94
CA GLN A 186 -7.14 7.04 -6.74
C GLN A 186 -8.24 7.85 -6.01
N ASN A 187 -9.12 7.18 -5.27
CA ASN A 187 -10.11 7.80 -4.38
C ASN A 187 -9.49 8.08 -3.01
N TYR A 188 -8.39 8.84 -3.00
CA TYR A 188 -7.58 9.08 -1.79
C TYR A 188 -8.36 9.82 -0.69
N LYS A 189 -9.30 10.70 -1.08
CA LYS A 189 -10.18 11.40 -0.13
C LYS A 189 -11.08 10.43 0.63
N ASP A 190 -11.68 9.48 -0.08
CA ASP A 190 -12.53 8.45 0.52
C ASP A 190 -11.69 7.53 1.42
N CYS A 191 -10.45 7.20 1.02
CA CYS A 191 -9.52 6.45 1.87
C CYS A 191 -9.33 7.10 3.24
N VAL A 192 -8.99 8.40 3.27
CA VAL A 192 -8.77 9.13 4.51
C VAL A 192 -10.06 9.31 5.31
N LYS A 193 -11.16 9.70 4.63
CA LYS A 193 -12.48 9.87 5.25
C LYS A 193 -12.94 8.59 5.93
N TRP A 194 -12.87 7.45 5.23
CA TRP A 194 -13.33 6.18 5.78
C TRP A 194 -12.46 5.66 6.91
N LEU A 195 -11.13 5.88 6.85
CA LEU A 195 -10.24 5.59 7.98
C LEU A 195 -10.63 6.42 9.21
N GLN A 196 -10.86 7.73 9.04
CA GLN A 196 -11.30 8.62 10.13
C GLN A 196 -12.64 8.17 10.72
N VAL A 197 -13.64 7.84 9.88
CA VAL A 197 -14.93 7.34 10.36
C VAL A 197 -14.78 6.08 11.24
N VAL A 198 -13.87 5.17 10.90
CA VAL A 198 -13.61 3.98 11.72
C VAL A 198 -12.91 4.34 13.03
N MET A 199 -11.95 5.28 12.99
CA MET A 199 -11.28 5.78 14.18
C MET A 199 -12.25 6.49 15.14
N ASP A 200 -13.19 7.28 14.61
CA ASP A 200 -14.17 8.04 15.39
C ASP A 200 -15.26 7.14 15.99
N LYS A 201 -15.82 6.19 15.21
CA LYS A 201 -16.88 5.27 15.68
C LYS A 201 -16.45 4.43 16.87
N ARG A 202 -15.16 4.10 16.98
CA ARG A 202 -14.61 3.34 18.10
C ARG A 202 -14.73 4.09 19.43
N ILE A 203 -14.77 5.43 19.41
CA ILE A 203 -14.95 6.23 20.64
C ILE A 203 -16.32 5.93 21.27
N ALA A 204 -17.29 5.40 20.53
CA ALA A 204 -18.67 5.25 20.98
C ALA A 204 -19.06 3.86 21.52
N VAL A 205 -18.28 2.79 21.29
CA VAL A 205 -18.65 1.42 21.71
C VAL A 205 -17.46 0.77 22.43
N GLU A 206 -17.57 0.65 23.75
CA GLU A 206 -16.49 0.19 24.65
C GLU A 206 -16.21 -1.33 24.58
N GLU A 207 -17.06 -2.12 23.92
CA GLU A 207 -16.94 -3.58 23.91
C GLU A 207 -16.38 -4.11 22.57
N GLU A 208 -15.07 -4.36 22.58
CA GLU A 208 -14.32 -5.33 21.77
C GLU A 208 -14.60 -5.45 20.25
N ALA A 209 -13.82 -4.72 19.43
CA ALA A 209 -13.00 -5.31 18.35
C ALA A 209 -12.08 -4.26 17.71
N HIS A 210 -10.77 -4.50 17.77
CA HIS A 210 -9.75 -3.54 17.39
C HIS A 210 -9.66 -3.28 15.87
N VAL A 211 -10.06 -2.09 15.44
CA VAL A 211 -9.80 -1.48 14.12
C VAL A 211 -9.62 0.02 14.33
N PRO A 212 -8.63 0.72 13.71
CA PRO A 212 -7.64 0.26 12.71
C PRO A 212 -6.39 -0.41 13.31
N ASP A 213 -5.62 -1.13 12.47
CA ASP A 213 -4.27 -1.64 12.75
C ASP A 213 -3.16 -0.89 11.98
N ARG A 214 -1.88 -1.26 12.19
CA ARG A 214 -0.71 -0.75 11.43
C ARG A 214 -0.93 -0.74 9.90
N ALA A 215 -1.46 -1.82 9.34
CA ALA A 215 -1.61 -1.94 7.89
C ALA A 215 -2.64 -0.93 7.36
N ASN A 216 -3.73 -0.73 8.11
CA ASN A 216 -4.76 0.25 7.77
C ASN A 216 -4.20 1.68 7.82
N ILE A 217 -3.43 2.01 8.86
CA ILE A 217 -2.80 3.33 8.98
C ILE A 217 -1.80 3.58 7.86
N SER A 218 -1.03 2.55 7.45
CA SER A 218 -0.14 2.65 6.29
C SER A 218 -0.88 3.02 5.01
N GLN A 219 -2.08 2.48 4.77
CA GLN A 219 -2.91 2.87 3.62
C GLN A 219 -3.42 4.31 3.73
N GLY A 220 -3.78 4.76 4.93
CA GLY A 220 -4.16 6.15 5.19
C GLY A 220 -3.03 7.14 4.94
N LEU A 221 -1.83 6.86 5.46
CA LEU A 221 -0.63 7.67 5.21
C LEU A 221 -0.27 7.71 3.72
N LEU A 222 -0.35 6.56 3.03
CA LEU A 222 -0.16 6.50 1.58
C LEU A 222 -1.16 7.39 0.84
N ALA A 223 -2.43 7.40 1.24
CA ALA A 223 -3.43 8.30 0.67
C ALA A 223 -3.09 9.78 0.93
N TYR A 224 -2.62 10.13 2.13
CA TYR A 224 -2.14 11.48 2.43
C TYR A 224 -0.96 11.90 1.56
N VAL A 225 -0.02 10.99 1.22
CA VAL A 225 1.10 11.32 0.32
C VAL A 225 0.56 11.81 -1.03
N PHE A 226 -0.40 11.07 -1.59
CA PHE A 226 -0.99 11.43 -2.88
C PHE A 226 -1.87 12.67 -2.79
N LEU A 227 -2.63 12.86 -1.70
CA LEU A 227 -3.41 14.08 -1.50
C LEU A 227 -2.52 15.31 -1.36
N ALA A 228 -1.48 15.26 -0.53
CA ALA A 228 -0.51 16.34 -0.36
C ALA A 228 0.12 16.74 -1.69
N TYR A 229 0.54 15.75 -2.48
CA TYR A 229 1.02 15.97 -3.83
C TYR A 229 -0.05 16.66 -4.70
N GLN A 230 -1.27 16.12 -4.77
CA GLN A 230 -2.34 16.68 -5.61
C GLN A 230 -2.75 18.10 -5.20
N SER A 231 -2.84 18.38 -3.90
CA SER A 231 -3.23 19.66 -3.31
C SER A 231 -2.18 20.73 -3.61
N TYR A 232 -0.90 20.43 -3.37
CA TYR A 232 0.18 21.34 -3.71
C TYR A 232 0.20 21.69 -5.20
N TRP A 233 0.06 20.70 -6.09
CA TRP A 233 0.07 20.98 -7.53
C TRP A 233 -1.13 21.80 -8.01
N LYS A 234 -2.28 21.66 -7.36
CA LYS A 234 -3.49 22.43 -7.71
C LYS A 234 -3.43 23.86 -7.20
N ALA A 235 -3.00 24.05 -5.95
CA ALA A 235 -3.14 25.33 -5.25
C ALA A 235 -1.82 26.09 -5.06
N ARG A 236 -0.67 25.45 -5.29
CA ARG A 236 0.69 25.98 -5.03
C ARG A 236 0.92 26.43 -3.59
N VAL A 237 0.09 25.94 -2.68
CA VAL A 237 0.20 26.18 -1.23
C VAL A 237 0.23 24.83 -0.50
N PRO A 238 0.92 24.77 0.67
CA PRO A 238 0.82 23.61 1.55
C PRO A 238 -0.65 23.34 1.89
N GLY A 239 -1.08 22.09 1.72
CA GLY A 239 -2.43 21.66 2.10
C GLY A 239 -2.51 21.24 3.56
N SER A 240 -3.69 20.81 4.00
CA SER A 240 -3.90 20.34 5.38
C SER A 240 -3.40 18.92 5.63
N GLU A 241 -2.89 18.25 4.61
CA GLU A 241 -2.53 16.83 4.67
C GLU A 241 -1.33 16.53 5.58
N PRO A 242 -0.19 17.28 5.56
CA PRO A 242 0.94 16.97 6.43
C PRO A 242 0.57 17.03 7.93
N PRO A 243 -0.09 18.07 8.46
CA PRO A 243 -0.49 18.10 9.87
C PRO A 243 -1.44 16.95 10.25
N GLN A 244 -2.35 16.56 9.35
CA GLN A 244 -3.26 15.44 9.56
C GLN A 244 -2.53 14.08 9.58
N ALA A 245 -1.55 13.88 8.70
CA ALA A 245 -0.71 12.70 8.70
C ALA A 245 0.16 12.61 9.96
N LEU A 246 0.69 13.74 10.45
CA LEU A 246 1.41 13.81 11.71
C LEU A 246 0.51 13.41 12.88
N SER A 247 -0.70 13.97 12.95
CA SER A 247 -1.70 13.60 13.98
C SER A 247 -2.02 12.10 13.97
N LEU A 248 -2.10 11.49 12.78
CA LEU A 248 -2.35 10.06 12.64
C LEU A 248 -1.21 9.19 13.21
N VAL A 249 0.05 9.57 13.00
CA VAL A 249 1.21 8.87 13.59
C VAL A 249 1.32 9.13 15.10
N SER A 250 1.03 10.34 15.55
CA SER A 250 0.97 10.65 16.99
C SER A 250 -0.09 9.81 17.69
N TYR A 251 -1.26 9.62 17.07
CA TYR A 251 -2.30 8.72 17.57
C TYR A 251 -1.81 7.27 17.69
N MET A 252 -1.07 6.76 16.70
CA MET A 252 -0.47 5.42 16.78
C MET A 252 0.46 5.28 17.98
N ILE A 253 1.30 6.29 18.20
CA ILE A 253 2.25 6.37 19.31
C ILE A 253 1.53 6.35 20.66
N GLU A 254 0.52 7.20 20.81
CA GLU A 254 -0.29 7.30 22.03
C GLU A 254 -0.98 5.97 22.34
N LYS A 255 -1.60 5.35 21.32
CA LYS A 255 -2.25 4.04 21.48
C LYS A 255 -1.27 2.91 21.76
N ALA A 256 -0.09 2.93 21.14
CA ALA A 256 0.96 1.95 21.40
C ALA A 256 1.47 2.02 22.85
N GLU A 257 1.48 3.20 23.45
CA GLU A 257 1.90 3.41 24.84
C GLU A 257 0.79 3.12 25.86
N ALA A 258 -0.47 3.37 25.51
CA ALA A 258 -1.61 3.24 26.42
C ALA A 258 -2.03 1.78 26.71
N ASP A 259 -1.84 0.85 25.76
CA ASP A 259 -2.31 -0.53 25.88
C ASP A 259 -1.21 -1.53 25.49
N GLN A 260 -0.82 -2.43 26.40
CA GLN A 260 0.23 -3.41 26.12
C GLN A 260 -0.18 -4.48 25.11
N ILE A 261 -1.46 -4.88 25.10
CA ILE A 261 -1.96 -5.96 24.24
C ILE A 261 -2.27 -5.40 22.86
N THR A 262 -3.08 -4.35 22.81
CA THR A 262 -3.53 -3.80 21.53
C THR A 262 -2.57 -2.76 20.97
N GLY A 263 -1.79 -2.10 21.81
CA GLY A 263 -0.79 -1.11 21.38
C GLY A 263 0.32 -1.72 20.52
N LYS A 264 0.63 -3.01 20.69
CA LYS A 264 1.51 -3.71 19.76
C LYS A 264 0.91 -3.72 18.34
N ALA A 265 -0.39 -3.86 18.14
CA ALA A 265 -0.99 -3.80 16.80
C ALA A 265 -0.92 -2.39 16.16
N MET A 266 -0.58 -1.36 16.95
CA MET A 266 -0.52 0.05 16.55
C MET A 266 0.89 0.66 16.61
N GLU A 267 1.91 -0.09 17.00
CA GLU A 267 3.28 0.40 17.07
C GLU A 267 3.80 0.83 15.67
N PRO A 268 4.16 2.12 15.48
CA PRO A 268 4.67 2.61 14.21
C PRO A 268 5.93 1.87 13.78
N THR A 269 5.97 1.51 12.50
CA THR A 269 7.18 0.94 11.86
C THR A 269 7.95 2.02 11.12
N GLN A 270 9.19 1.71 10.70
CA GLN A 270 10.00 2.59 9.83
C GLN A 270 9.21 3.13 8.63
N GLN A 271 8.41 2.27 8.01
CA GLN A 271 7.60 2.63 6.84
C GLN A 271 6.58 3.72 7.13
N HIS A 272 5.99 3.75 8.33
CA HIS A 272 5.00 4.78 8.69
C HIS A 272 5.66 6.15 8.76
N PHE A 273 6.84 6.21 9.37
CA PHE A 273 7.63 7.43 9.45
C PHE A 273 8.15 7.86 8.07
N GLU A 274 8.60 6.93 7.22
CA GLU A 274 8.97 7.24 5.84
C GLU A 274 7.79 7.82 5.04
N LEU A 275 6.60 7.23 5.17
CA LEU A 275 5.39 7.77 4.53
C LEU A 275 5.06 9.16 5.07
N LEU A 276 5.12 9.39 6.39
CA LEU A 276 4.91 10.71 6.99
C LEU A 276 5.90 11.74 6.42
N MET A 277 7.19 11.41 6.36
CA MET A 277 8.21 12.28 5.76
C MET A 277 7.94 12.55 4.28
N ALA A 278 7.44 11.55 3.54
CA ALA A 278 6.99 11.72 2.17
C ALA A 278 5.78 12.68 2.06
N VAL A 279 4.78 12.58 2.97
CA VAL A 279 3.65 13.53 3.02
C VAL A 279 4.17 14.95 3.17
N CYS A 280 5.04 15.22 4.15
CA CYS A 280 5.58 16.56 4.38
C CYS A 280 6.39 17.06 3.18
N THR A 281 7.20 16.19 2.57
CA THR A 281 8.01 16.52 1.38
C THR A 281 7.15 16.87 0.17
N HIS A 282 6.07 16.12 -0.08
CA HIS A 282 5.14 16.36 -1.19
C HIS A 282 4.11 17.46 -0.91
N GLY A 283 3.86 17.76 0.36
CA GLY A 283 3.03 18.89 0.81
C GLY A 283 3.79 20.21 0.94
N TYR A 284 5.12 20.21 0.81
CA TYR A 284 5.97 21.41 0.92
C TYR A 284 5.85 22.09 2.29
N ASP A 285 5.65 21.29 3.34
CA ASP A 285 5.46 21.77 4.71
C ASP A 285 6.68 21.42 5.57
N TRP A 286 7.63 22.36 5.63
CA TRP A 286 8.85 22.21 6.43
C TRP A 286 8.56 22.21 7.94
N ALA A 287 7.61 23.02 8.40
CA ALA A 287 7.28 23.10 9.82
C ALA A 287 6.75 21.76 10.34
N THR A 288 5.84 21.13 9.60
CA THR A 288 5.36 19.79 9.94
C THR A 288 6.45 18.72 9.78
N LEU A 289 7.36 18.88 8.81
CA LEU A 289 8.52 17.99 8.68
C LEU A 289 9.44 18.05 9.90
N GLU A 290 9.69 19.23 10.47
CA GLU A 290 10.48 19.37 11.71
C GLU A 290 9.85 18.64 12.88
N MET A 291 8.53 18.81 13.06
CA MET A 291 7.77 18.09 14.09
C MET A 291 7.77 16.58 13.86
N ALA A 292 7.56 16.14 12.62
CA ALA A 292 7.61 14.73 12.24
C ALA A 292 8.99 14.13 12.51
N PHE A 293 10.07 14.80 12.12
CA PHE A 293 11.43 14.33 12.33
C PHE A 293 11.74 14.20 13.82
N SER A 294 11.32 15.17 14.64
CA SER A 294 11.45 15.11 16.09
C SER A 294 10.67 13.96 16.70
N LEU A 295 9.43 13.74 16.24
CA LEU A 295 8.60 12.61 16.67
C LEU A 295 9.24 11.26 16.33
N CYS A 296 9.83 11.13 15.14
CA CYS A 296 10.45 9.88 14.67
C CYS A 296 11.75 9.58 15.43
N THR A 297 12.62 10.58 15.54
CA THR A 297 14.03 10.40 15.89
C THR A 297 14.37 10.84 17.31
N GLY A 298 13.52 11.63 17.95
CA GLY A 298 13.78 12.31 19.22
C GLY A 298 14.70 13.53 19.11
N TRP A 299 15.15 13.89 17.90
CA TRP A 299 16.00 15.05 17.67
C TRP A 299 15.17 16.28 17.33
N ASP A 300 15.42 17.38 18.04
CA ASP A 300 14.85 18.67 17.69
C ASP A 300 15.60 19.27 16.49
N LEU A 301 14.92 19.40 15.34
CA LEU A 301 15.52 20.00 14.15
C LEU A 301 15.84 21.50 14.33
N THR A 302 15.19 22.18 15.27
CA THR A 302 15.47 23.61 15.52
C THR A 302 16.89 23.81 16.07
N ALA A 303 17.47 22.79 16.73
CA ALA A 303 18.86 22.81 17.18
C ALA A 303 19.88 22.92 16.03
N PHE A 304 19.47 22.61 14.79
CA PHE A 304 20.31 22.73 13.59
C PHE A 304 20.16 24.08 12.87
N ARG A 305 19.30 24.99 13.34
CA ARG A 305 19.18 26.35 12.76
C ARG A 305 20.40 27.21 13.07
N GLY A 306 21.02 26.98 14.22
CA GLY A 306 22.23 27.69 14.65
C GLY A 306 23.53 26.95 14.35
N LEU A 307 24.63 27.51 14.86
CA LEU A 307 25.96 26.90 14.84
C LEU A 307 26.27 26.12 16.13
N GLN A 308 25.28 25.88 16.98
CA GLN A 308 25.47 25.10 18.18
C GLN A 308 25.45 23.60 17.88
N GLN A 309 26.13 22.81 18.69
CA GLN A 309 26.05 21.37 18.59
C GLN A 309 24.67 20.91 19.10
N PRO A 310 23.90 20.11 18.33
CA PRO A 310 22.63 19.61 18.80
C PRO A 310 22.84 18.74 20.03
N SER A 311 22.00 18.91 21.04
CA SER A 311 21.99 18.07 22.23
C SER A 311 21.50 16.66 21.89
N SER A 312 21.89 15.68 22.71
CA SER A 312 21.42 14.29 22.58
C SER A 312 19.88 14.19 22.48
N PRO A 313 19.35 13.19 21.75
CA PRO A 313 17.92 13.10 21.51
C PRO A 313 17.16 12.88 22.82
N ALA A 314 15.98 13.50 22.94
CA ALA A 314 15.16 13.41 24.13
C ALA A 314 14.55 12.00 24.31
N LEU A 315 14.28 11.30 23.21
CA LEU A 315 13.67 9.97 23.23
C LEU A 315 14.75 8.88 23.35
N LYS A 316 14.84 8.24 24.52
CA LYS A 316 15.69 7.04 24.72
C LYS A 316 14.97 5.72 24.40
N LYS A 317 13.64 5.72 24.29
CA LYS A 317 12.83 4.48 24.26
C LYS A 317 12.56 3.91 22.86
N ARG A 318 12.79 4.67 21.78
CA ARG A 318 12.50 4.23 20.41
C ARG A 318 13.76 4.25 19.56
N GLU A 319 14.18 3.08 19.10
CA GLU A 319 15.29 2.93 18.17
C GLU A 319 14.83 3.16 16.72
N PHE A 320 14.39 4.37 16.40
CA PHE A 320 14.20 4.73 14.99
C PHE A 320 15.56 4.96 14.34
N LYS A 321 15.90 4.12 13.36
CA LYS A 321 17.15 4.25 12.61
C LYS A 321 16.95 5.24 11.48
N ILE A 322 17.59 6.39 11.57
CA ILE A 322 17.66 7.34 10.46
C ILE A 322 18.35 6.66 9.28
N ASN A 323 17.68 6.62 8.13
CA ASN A 323 18.14 5.96 6.93
C ASN A 323 18.16 6.93 5.73
N THR A 324 18.69 6.47 4.59
CA THR A 324 18.80 7.27 3.37
C THR A 324 17.47 7.83 2.87
N PRO A 325 16.36 7.06 2.80
CA PRO A 325 15.06 7.61 2.42
C PRO A 325 14.63 8.82 3.26
N VAL A 326 14.73 8.73 4.60
CA VAL A 326 14.36 9.83 5.50
C VAL A 326 15.19 11.08 5.25
N LEU A 327 16.52 10.93 5.16
CA LEU A 327 17.42 12.06 4.87
C LEU A 327 17.18 12.66 3.48
N SER A 328 16.85 11.82 2.50
CA SER A 328 16.48 12.25 1.15
C SER A 328 15.18 13.08 1.17
N PHE A 329 14.18 12.68 1.95
CA PHE A 329 12.95 13.46 2.15
C PHE A 329 13.24 14.83 2.79
N VAL A 330 14.05 14.87 3.85
CA VAL A 330 14.50 16.14 4.48
C VAL A 330 15.17 17.04 3.45
N ALA A 331 16.15 16.53 2.71
CA ALA A 331 16.89 17.30 1.71
C ALA A 331 15.98 17.84 0.59
N ARG A 332 15.11 16.98 0.05
CA ARG A 332 14.17 17.34 -1.03
C ARG A 332 13.13 18.36 -0.56
N ALA A 333 12.64 18.23 0.68
CA ALA A 333 11.72 19.20 1.26
C ALA A 333 12.37 20.58 1.42
N ALA A 334 13.62 20.62 1.90
CA ALA A 334 14.37 21.87 2.04
C ALA A 334 14.63 22.57 0.70
N ILE A 335 15.03 21.83 -0.33
CA ILE A 335 15.22 22.40 -1.68
C ILE A 335 13.91 23.01 -2.19
N ARG A 336 12.79 22.35 -1.89
CA ARG A 336 11.45 22.73 -2.35
C ARG A 336 10.92 24.02 -1.73
N THR A 337 11.33 24.37 -0.51
CA THR A 337 10.95 25.65 0.11
C THR A 337 11.57 26.84 -0.62
N LYS A 338 12.71 26.62 -1.32
CA LYS A 338 13.57 27.67 -1.89
C LYS A 338 14.06 28.68 -0.86
N ASP A 339 13.92 28.36 0.42
CA ASP A 339 14.40 29.18 1.51
C ASP A 339 15.84 28.75 1.81
N PRO A 340 16.82 29.64 1.64
CA PRO A 340 18.21 29.30 1.83
C PRO A 340 18.60 29.12 3.30
N GLU A 341 17.84 29.62 4.27
CA GLU A 341 18.02 29.29 5.70
C GLU A 341 17.64 27.83 5.97
N ILE A 342 16.51 27.40 5.40
CA ILE A 342 16.06 26.01 5.48
C ILE A 342 17.06 25.08 4.76
N ALA A 343 17.59 25.49 3.61
CA ALA A 343 18.63 24.74 2.92
C ALA A 343 19.91 24.60 3.77
N ALA A 344 20.35 25.68 4.42
CA ALA A 344 21.50 25.64 5.33
C ALA A 344 21.24 24.74 6.55
N GLN A 345 20.05 24.78 7.14
CA GLN A 345 19.63 23.88 8.21
C GLN A 345 19.67 22.41 7.74
N ALA A 346 19.14 22.10 6.56
CA ALA A 346 19.17 20.77 5.99
C ALA A 346 20.60 20.27 5.76
N VAL A 347 21.51 21.10 5.24
CA VAL A 347 22.93 20.77 5.09
C VAL A 347 23.56 20.34 6.42
N ARG A 348 23.29 21.07 7.51
CA ARG A 348 23.80 20.72 8.84
C ARG A 348 23.22 19.41 9.38
N ILE A 349 21.92 19.17 9.16
CA ILE A 349 21.26 17.92 9.52
C ILE A 349 21.95 16.74 8.81
N LEU A 350 22.16 16.86 7.50
CA LEU A 350 22.82 15.83 6.70
C LEU A 350 24.28 15.61 7.15
N ALA A 351 25.06 16.68 7.31
CA ALA A 351 26.45 16.60 7.75
C ALA A 351 26.60 15.94 9.13
N PHE A 352 25.61 16.14 10.01
CA PHE A 352 25.57 15.52 11.32
C PHE A 352 25.28 14.02 11.24
N PHE A 353 24.19 13.61 10.58
CA PHE A 353 23.79 12.20 10.55
C PHE A 353 24.64 11.32 9.64
N LEU A 354 25.32 11.91 8.64
CA LEU A 354 26.25 11.19 7.78
C LEU A 354 27.66 11.06 8.38
N ARG A 355 27.94 11.65 9.56
CA ARG A 355 29.28 11.71 10.18
C ARG A 355 29.92 10.33 10.38
N SER A 356 29.12 9.30 10.66
CA SER A 356 29.64 8.02 11.14
C SER A 356 29.96 6.98 10.07
N ASN A 357 29.61 7.22 8.81
CA ASN A 357 30.23 6.60 7.62
C ASN A 357 29.60 7.22 6.36
N PRO A 358 30.38 7.86 5.45
CA PRO A 358 29.80 8.59 4.33
C PRO A 358 28.95 7.73 3.39
N TYR A 359 29.25 6.44 3.21
CA TYR A 359 28.43 5.53 2.40
C TYR A 359 28.41 4.05 2.84
N ASP A 360 29.18 3.57 3.83
CA ASP A 360 29.04 2.15 4.27
C ASP A 360 27.79 1.88 5.13
N ARG A 361 27.16 2.92 5.71
CA ARG A 361 25.87 2.78 6.43
C ARG A 361 24.66 2.74 5.49
N PHE A 362 24.89 2.56 4.20
CA PHE A 362 23.91 2.11 3.21
C PHE A 362 23.81 0.57 3.27
N GLU A 363 23.95 0.01 4.46
CA GLU A 363 23.97 -1.43 4.70
C GLU A 363 22.55 -2.01 4.50
N PRO A 364 22.40 -3.13 3.78
CA PRO A 364 21.08 -3.65 3.42
C PRO A 364 20.37 -4.26 4.64
N LEU A 365 19.36 -3.59 5.19
CA LEU A 365 18.30 -4.33 5.86
C LEU A 365 17.31 -4.83 4.80
N TYR A 366 17.41 -6.13 4.48
CA TYR A 366 16.50 -7.06 3.79
C TYR A 366 15.31 -6.50 2.97
N ASP A 367 15.15 -7.02 1.73
CA ASP A 367 14.11 -6.76 0.72
C ASP A 367 13.85 -5.29 0.29
N TYR A 368 14.28 -4.30 1.06
CA TYR A 368 14.33 -2.87 0.72
C TYR A 368 15.46 -2.49 -0.25
N LEU A 369 16.23 -3.48 -0.71
CA LEU A 369 17.39 -3.32 -1.58
C LEU A 369 17.08 -2.70 -2.95
N LYS A 370 15.87 -2.89 -3.48
CA LYS A 370 15.49 -2.38 -4.80
C LYS A 370 15.31 -0.86 -4.82
N SER A 371 14.68 -0.29 -3.78
CA SER A 371 14.44 1.15 -3.66
C SER A 371 15.66 1.93 -3.20
N HIS A 372 16.64 1.24 -2.60
CA HIS A 372 17.80 1.89 -2.00
C HIS A 372 18.67 2.63 -3.02
N ARG A 373 18.89 2.04 -4.21
CA ARG A 373 19.60 2.70 -5.32
C ARG A 373 18.88 3.98 -5.77
N TYR A 374 17.56 3.95 -5.85
CA TYR A 374 16.76 5.13 -6.18
C TYR A 374 16.97 6.25 -5.15
N TYR A 375 16.79 5.96 -3.86
CA TYR A 375 16.96 6.99 -2.82
C TYR A 375 18.41 7.45 -2.68
N LYS A 376 19.42 6.62 -2.97
CA LYS A 376 20.82 7.05 -3.07
C LYS A 376 21.01 8.08 -4.19
N ASN A 377 20.42 7.86 -5.36
CA ASN A 377 20.50 8.79 -6.49
C ASN A 377 19.74 10.10 -6.19
N GLU A 378 18.51 10.01 -5.65
CA GLU A 378 17.73 11.19 -5.24
C GLU A 378 18.44 11.99 -4.15
N MET A 379 19.05 11.31 -3.17
CA MET A 379 19.85 11.93 -2.14
C MET A 379 21.09 12.62 -2.71
N ALA A 380 21.83 11.96 -3.61
CA ALA A 380 22.97 12.55 -4.29
C ALA A 380 22.57 13.81 -5.08
N SER A 381 21.47 13.74 -5.83
CA SER A 381 20.91 14.90 -6.54
C SER A 381 20.54 16.02 -5.56
N ALA A 382 19.93 15.69 -4.42
CA ALA A 382 19.54 16.67 -3.42
C ALA A 382 20.76 17.34 -2.77
N VAL A 383 21.82 16.59 -2.45
CA VAL A 383 23.08 17.13 -1.90
C VAL A 383 23.70 18.16 -2.85
N LEU A 384 23.77 17.85 -4.15
CA LEU A 384 24.32 18.79 -5.15
C LEU A 384 23.48 20.07 -5.29
N MET A 385 22.15 19.94 -5.20
CA MET A 385 21.25 21.10 -5.24
C MET A 385 21.38 21.95 -3.98
N LEU A 386 21.44 21.33 -2.80
CA LEU A 386 21.64 22.04 -1.53
C LEU A 386 22.98 22.77 -1.51
N ASP A 387 24.06 22.13 -1.95
CA ASP A 387 25.39 22.74 -2.07
C ASP A 387 25.32 24.03 -2.91
N LYS A 388 24.69 23.95 -4.08
CA LYS A 388 24.46 25.11 -4.94
C LYS A 388 23.65 26.21 -4.26
N MET A 389 22.63 25.85 -3.46
CA MET A 389 21.79 26.83 -2.75
C MET A 389 22.52 27.54 -1.62
N VAL A 390 23.54 26.93 -1.02
CA VAL A 390 24.25 27.47 0.14
C VAL A 390 25.65 28.01 -0.17
N LYS A 391 26.16 27.80 -1.40
CA LYS A 391 27.55 28.13 -1.81
C LYS A 391 27.98 29.57 -1.51
N ASP A 392 27.09 30.54 -1.71
CA ASP A 392 27.41 31.96 -1.52
C ASP A 392 27.16 32.45 -0.10
N ARG A 393 26.76 31.56 0.83
CA ARG A 393 26.37 31.93 2.18
C ARG A 393 27.54 31.80 3.14
N LYS A 394 27.83 32.88 3.85
CA LYS A 394 28.75 32.86 4.98
C LYS A 394 28.09 32.13 6.15
N ARG A 395 28.88 31.33 6.90
CA ARG A 395 28.47 30.68 8.17
C ARG A 395 27.37 29.62 8.04
N VAL A 396 27.43 28.81 6.98
CA VAL A 396 26.62 27.58 6.89
C VAL A 396 27.14 26.55 7.88
N PHE A 397 28.45 26.37 7.97
CA PHE A 397 29.08 25.38 8.83
C PHE A 397 29.56 25.97 10.16
N ARG A 398 29.63 25.14 11.19
CA ARG A 398 30.11 25.53 12.53
C ARG A 398 31.61 25.77 12.55
N ASP A 399 32.33 24.90 11.86
CA ASP A 399 33.77 24.86 11.78
C ASP A 399 34.22 24.39 10.39
N GLU A 400 35.50 24.57 10.08
CA GLU A 400 36.11 24.15 8.82
C GLU A 400 36.08 22.62 8.64
N GLU A 401 35.99 21.85 9.73
CA GLU A 401 35.91 20.38 9.66
C GLU A 401 34.55 19.91 9.13
N GLU A 402 33.46 20.55 9.56
CA GLU A 402 32.10 20.32 9.06
C GLU A 402 31.97 20.71 7.59
N GLU A 403 32.56 21.84 7.20
CA GLU A 403 32.63 22.25 5.78
C GLU A 403 33.41 21.23 4.94
N ARG A 404 34.61 20.82 5.39
CA ARG A 404 35.42 19.81 4.70
C ARG A 404 34.67 18.49 4.57
N ARG A 405 33.94 18.05 5.61
CA ARG A 405 33.08 16.86 5.56
C ARG A 405 31.95 17.02 4.55
N TRP A 406 31.30 18.19 4.50
CA TRP A 406 30.30 18.48 3.49
C TRP A 406 30.86 18.36 2.08
N GLN A 407 32.05 18.89 1.81
CA GLN A 407 32.70 18.77 0.50
C GLN A 407 33.01 17.30 0.11
N VAL A 408 33.31 16.44 1.08
CA VAL A 408 33.43 14.99 0.85
C VAL A 408 32.09 14.40 0.40
N TYR A 409 30.97 14.79 1.01
CA TYR A 409 29.64 14.33 0.59
C TYR A 409 29.26 14.84 -0.80
N VAL A 410 29.57 16.10 -1.12
CA VAL A 410 29.36 16.68 -2.46
C VAL A 410 30.14 15.90 -3.51
N THR A 411 31.42 15.64 -3.27
CA THR A 411 32.27 14.85 -4.17
C THR A 411 31.73 13.43 -4.35
N SER A 412 31.30 12.79 -3.27
CA SER A 412 30.72 11.45 -3.32
C SER A 412 29.36 11.43 -4.04
N ALA A 413 28.55 12.48 -3.89
CA ALA A 413 27.29 12.64 -4.61
C ALA A 413 27.52 12.81 -6.12
N LEU A 414 28.58 13.51 -6.52
CA LEU A 414 29.01 13.58 -7.93
C LEU A 414 29.39 12.20 -8.46
N SER A 415 30.16 11.40 -7.71
CA SER A 415 30.52 10.03 -8.10
C SER A 415 29.29 9.15 -8.23
N ALA A 416 28.41 9.16 -7.22
CA ALA A 416 27.18 8.35 -7.24
C ALA A 416 26.25 8.73 -8.40
N ARG A 417 26.19 10.01 -8.78
CA ARG A 417 25.44 10.47 -9.95
C ARG A 417 26.07 10.00 -11.25
N LYS A 418 27.40 10.04 -11.35
CA LYS A 418 28.14 9.52 -12.51
C LYS A 418 27.93 8.02 -12.68
N GLU A 419 28.09 7.25 -11.61
CA GLU A 419 27.82 5.80 -11.58
C GLU A 419 26.38 5.49 -11.97
N ALA A 420 25.41 6.27 -11.48
CA ALA A 420 24.00 6.06 -11.82
C ALA A 420 23.72 6.30 -13.31
N VAL A 421 24.36 7.30 -13.93
CA VAL A 421 24.26 7.58 -15.38
C VAL A 421 24.95 6.49 -16.19
N GLU A 422 26.12 6.01 -15.75
CA GLU A 422 26.84 4.91 -16.41
C GLU A 422 26.09 3.57 -16.29
N ALA A 423 25.34 3.37 -15.20
CA ALA A 423 24.52 2.18 -14.96
C ALA A 423 23.15 2.21 -15.67
N GLU A 424 22.80 3.25 -16.43
CA GLU A 424 21.51 3.38 -17.14
C GLU A 424 21.24 2.30 -18.22
N GLU A 425 22.11 1.29 -18.36
CA GLU A 425 21.77 0.04 -19.06
C GLU A 425 20.74 -0.83 -18.31
N GLY A 426 20.41 -0.53 -17.04
CA GLY A 426 19.35 -1.21 -16.29
C GLY A 426 18.35 -0.26 -15.63
N GLU A 427 17.04 -0.54 -15.76
CA GLU A 427 15.99 0.22 -15.07
C GLU A 427 16.19 0.17 -13.54
N ILE A 428 16.60 1.30 -12.94
CA ILE A 428 16.65 1.43 -11.48
C ILE A 428 15.22 1.28 -10.95
N PRO A 429 14.93 0.30 -10.07
CA PRO A 429 13.59 0.11 -9.54
C PRO A 429 13.13 1.35 -8.77
N VAL A 430 12.14 2.05 -9.32
CA VAL A 430 11.53 3.21 -8.66
C VAL A 430 10.60 2.72 -7.55
N PRO A 431 10.70 3.23 -6.31
CA PRO A 431 9.79 2.89 -5.22
C PRO A 431 8.34 3.12 -5.64
N PHE A 432 7.42 2.27 -5.16
CA PHE A 432 6.00 2.31 -5.57
C PHE A 432 5.37 3.71 -5.45
N VAL A 433 5.62 4.42 -4.33
CA VAL A 433 5.10 5.77 -4.08
C VAL A 433 5.59 6.75 -5.16
N GLU A 434 6.88 6.76 -5.42
CA GLU A 434 7.54 7.67 -6.37
C GLU A 434 7.14 7.34 -7.83
N LYS A 435 7.03 6.04 -8.15
CA LYS A 435 6.53 5.56 -9.45
C LYS A 435 5.11 6.06 -9.70
N ARG A 436 4.23 5.89 -8.71
CA ARG A 436 2.82 6.31 -8.80
C ARG A 436 2.68 7.83 -8.90
N ILE A 437 3.50 8.59 -8.18
CA ILE A 437 3.58 10.06 -8.31
C ILE A 437 3.99 10.45 -9.73
N THR A 438 4.97 9.76 -10.31
CA THR A 438 5.42 9.98 -11.70
C THR A 438 4.32 9.65 -12.71
N GLU A 439 3.55 8.57 -12.50
CA GLU A 439 2.38 8.23 -13.32
C GLU A 439 1.29 9.32 -13.24
N LEU A 440 0.99 9.80 -12.03
CA LEU A 440 0.02 10.89 -11.83
C LEU A 440 0.47 12.19 -12.53
N TRP A 441 1.77 12.48 -12.51
CA TRP A 441 2.36 13.59 -13.24
C TRP A 441 2.18 13.47 -14.75
N ASN A 442 2.55 12.31 -15.31
CA ASN A 442 2.51 12.06 -16.75
C ASN A 442 1.07 12.08 -17.29
N ASN A 443 0.12 11.51 -16.55
CA ASN A 443 -1.29 11.52 -16.94
C ASN A 443 -1.90 12.94 -16.95
N ARG A 444 -1.37 13.86 -16.12
CA ARG A 444 -1.84 15.26 -16.08
C ARG A 444 -1.22 16.16 -17.14
N ALA A 445 0.01 15.88 -17.56
CA ALA A 445 0.69 16.70 -18.57
C ALA A 445 0.02 16.65 -19.97
N GLY A 446 -1.06 15.87 -20.11
CA GLY A 446 -1.64 15.49 -21.39
C GLY A 446 -0.65 14.64 -22.20
N PRO A 447 -1.05 14.10 -23.36
CA PRO A 447 -0.06 13.68 -24.32
C PRO A 447 0.78 14.92 -24.63
N ARG A 448 2.02 14.98 -24.11
CA ARG A 448 3.03 15.92 -24.60
C ARG A 448 2.98 15.72 -26.10
N LYS A 449 2.51 16.72 -26.87
CA LYS A 449 2.57 16.69 -28.33
C LYS A 449 3.99 16.27 -28.63
N GLN A 450 4.18 15.02 -29.08
CA GLN A 450 5.50 14.53 -29.43
C GLN A 450 6.00 15.57 -30.42
N ARG A 451 7.06 16.29 -30.06
CA ARG A 451 7.67 17.23 -31.00
C ARG A 451 7.90 16.38 -32.26
N PRO A 452 7.33 16.75 -33.42
CA PRO A 452 7.55 15.98 -34.62
C PRO A 452 9.05 15.79 -34.76
N PRO A 453 9.51 14.57 -35.11
CA PRO A 453 10.93 14.31 -35.24
C PRO A 453 11.54 15.42 -36.11
N PRO A 454 12.73 15.95 -35.75
CA PRO A 454 13.35 17.02 -36.50
C PRO A 454 13.35 16.62 -37.97
N LYS A 455 12.72 17.43 -38.83
CA LYS A 455 12.67 17.17 -40.27
C LYS A 455 14.11 16.94 -40.70
N GLN A 456 14.43 15.71 -41.10
CA GLN A 456 15.72 15.42 -41.70
C GLN A 456 15.79 16.32 -42.93
N HIS A 457 16.61 17.36 -42.86
CA HIS A 457 16.91 18.18 -44.02
C HIS A 457 17.62 17.25 -45.00
N ALA A 458 16.86 16.77 -45.99
CA ALA A 458 17.41 16.09 -47.14
C ALA A 458 18.53 16.97 -47.68
N ALA A 459 19.76 16.48 -47.59
CA ALA A 459 20.91 17.10 -48.20
C ALA A 459 20.60 17.24 -49.69
N LYS A 460 20.35 18.49 -50.12
CA LYS A 460 20.27 18.81 -51.54
C LYS A 460 21.68 18.65 -52.10
N THR A 461 21.97 17.48 -52.64
CA THR A 461 23.10 17.25 -53.53
C THR A 461 22.91 18.17 -54.74
N LYS A 462 23.71 19.23 -54.83
CA LYS A 462 23.82 20.02 -56.06
C LYS A 462 24.68 19.21 -57.03
N GLN A 463 24.11 18.92 -58.21
CA GLN A 463 24.86 18.53 -59.41
C GLN A 463 25.51 19.76 -60.04
#